data_AF-A0A2V7R0K9-F1
#
_entry.id   AF-A0A2V7R0K9-F1
#
_cell.length_a   1.000
_cell.length_b   1.000
_cell.length_c   1.000
_cell.angle_alpha   90.00
_cell.angle_beta   90.00
_cell.angle_gamma   90.00
#
_symmetry.space_group_name_H-M   'P 1'
#
loop_
_entity.id
_entity.type
_entity.pdbx_description
1 polymer ?
#
loop_
_entity_poly.entity_id
_entity_poly.type
_entity_poly.pdbx_seq_one_letter_code
_entity_poly.pdbx_strand_id
1 'polypeptide(L)'
;MIVRLVAPTAVFFPCGIAAAVAVTHLNTLPAFVVIAPGYMVQAWLFETHRALGGFGYQVTMVGVSALVWTLIIFSLASAVRLLRRLVR
;
A
#
# COMPACT_ATOMS: atom_id res chain seq x y z
N MET A 1 -23.42 -3.28 -6.65
CA MET A 1 -22.22 -3.98 -6.13
C MET A 1 -20.95 -3.60 -6.89
N ILE A 2 -20.97 -3.62 -8.23
CA ILE A 2 -19.84 -3.29 -9.12
C ILE A 2 -19.20 -1.92 -8.80
N VAL A 3 -20.00 -0.85 -8.68
CA VAL A 3 -19.49 0.51 -8.40
C VAL A 3 -18.77 0.64 -7.05
N ARG A 4 -19.13 -0.18 -6.04
CA ARG A 4 -18.49 -0.14 -4.71
C ARG A 4 -17.09 -0.76 -4.71
N LEU A 5 -16.79 -1.65 -5.67
CA LEU A 5 -15.48 -2.29 -5.81
C LEU A 5 -14.56 -1.56 -6.80
N VAL A 6 -15.12 -0.80 -7.75
CA VAL A 6 -14.34 0.01 -8.71
C VAL A 6 -13.48 1.06 -8.00
N ALA A 7 -14.01 1.69 -6.94
CA ALA A 7 -13.27 2.72 -6.21
C ALA A 7 -12.00 2.19 -5.49
N PRO A 8 -12.06 1.11 -4.69
CA PRO A 8 -10.85 0.58 -4.06
C PRO A 8 -9.87 -0.04 -5.07
N THR A 9 -10.35 -0.71 -6.14
CA THR A 9 -9.44 -1.24 -7.17
C THR A 9 -8.74 -0.13 -7.94
N ALA A 10 -9.42 0.97 -8.25
CA ALA A 10 -8.85 2.14 -8.91
C ALA A 10 -7.71 2.81 -8.11
N VAL A 11 -7.69 2.65 -6.78
CA VAL A 11 -6.60 3.13 -5.91
C VAL A 11 -5.54 2.05 -5.70
N PHE A 12 -5.95 0.78 -5.62
CA PHE A 12 -5.04 -0.33 -5.40
C PHE A 12 -4.02 -0.53 -6.52
N PHE A 13 -4.45 -0.49 -7.79
CA PHE A 13 -3.54 -0.64 -8.93
C PHE A 13 -2.43 0.42 -8.98
N PRO A 14 -2.71 1.73 -8.89
CA PRO A 14 -1.65 2.74 -8.89
C PRO A 14 -0.75 2.62 -7.65
N CYS A 15 -1.29 2.30 -6.47
CA CYS A 15 -0.45 2.02 -5.29
C CYS A 15 0.47 0.81 -5.51
N GLY A 16 -0.01 -0.24 -6.18
CA GLY A 16 0.79 -1.40 -6.55
C GLY A 16 1.90 -1.07 -7.54
N ILE A 17 1.61 -0.29 -8.58
CA ILE A 17 2.62 0.18 -9.54
C ILE A 17 3.66 1.06 -8.84
N ALA A 18 3.23 2.01 -8.02
CA ALA A 18 4.13 2.87 -7.27
C ALA A 18 5.04 2.06 -6.33
N ALA A 19 4.49 1.06 -5.63
CA ALA A 19 5.27 0.17 -4.79
C ALA A 19 6.25 -0.71 -5.59
N ALA A 20 5.84 -1.24 -6.75
CA ALA A 20 6.72 -2.01 -7.62
C ALA A 20 7.91 -1.17 -8.13
N VAL A 21 7.65 0.08 -8.52
CA VAL A 21 8.71 1.03 -8.91
C VAL A 21 9.58 1.41 -7.72
N ALA A 22 9.00 1.61 -6.54
CA ALA A 22 9.74 1.96 -5.34
C ALA A 22 10.70 0.84 -4.90
N VAL A 23 10.30 -0.43 -5.02
CA VAL A 23 11.17 -1.58 -4.71
C VAL A 23 12.39 -1.64 -5.65
N THR A 24 12.33 -1.05 -6.85
CA THR A 24 13.48 -0.96 -7.76
C THR A 24 14.34 0.29 -7.55
N HIS A 25 13.89 1.26 -6.74
CA HIS A 25 14.53 2.56 -6.50
C HIS A 25 14.77 2.85 -5.00
N LEU A 26 15.29 1.85 -4.27
CA LEU A 26 15.54 1.88 -2.82
C LEU A 26 16.60 2.92 -2.36
N ASN A 27 17.10 3.74 -3.26
CA ASN A 27 18.05 4.81 -2.99
C ASN A 27 17.38 6.18 -2.80
N THR A 28 16.05 6.25 -2.84
CA THR A 28 15.32 7.51 -2.73
C THR A 28 14.40 7.55 -1.50
N LEU A 29 14.32 8.70 -0.85
CA LEU A 29 13.43 8.90 0.31
C LEU A 29 11.95 8.60 -0.03
N PRO A 30 11.40 9.02 -1.19
CA PRO A 30 10.05 8.63 -1.58
C PRO A 30 9.85 7.11 -1.68
N ALA A 31 10.83 6.37 -2.22
CA ALA A 31 10.72 4.92 -2.29
C ALA A 31 10.63 4.28 -0.90
N PHE A 32 11.44 4.75 0.06
CA PHE A 32 11.36 4.29 1.45
C PHE A 32 9.98 4.54 2.06
N VAL A 33 9.41 5.72 1.85
CA VAL A 33 8.05 6.03 2.35
C VAL A 33 7.02 5.09 1.72
N VAL A 34 7.09 4.88 0.41
CA VAL A 34 6.14 4.02 -0.31
C VAL A 34 6.20 2.57 0.18
N ILE A 35 7.40 2.02 0.38
CA ILE A 35 7.57 0.60 0.74
C ILE A 35 7.61 0.32 2.24
N ALA A 36 7.65 1.35 3.10
CA ALA A 36 7.78 1.19 4.55
C ALA A 36 6.82 0.15 5.15
N PRO A 37 5.53 0.08 4.76
CA PRO A 37 4.63 -0.93 5.28
C PRO A 37 5.04 -2.36 4.90
N GLY A 38 5.41 -2.58 3.63
CA GLY A 38 5.91 -3.87 3.15
C GLY A 38 7.21 -4.26 3.84
N TYR A 39 8.11 -3.29 4.05
CA TYR A 39 9.37 -3.51 4.75
C TYR A 39 9.16 -3.96 6.19
N MET A 40 8.24 -3.32 6.92
CA MET A 40 7.91 -3.66 8.30
C MET A 40 7.37 -5.10 8.41
N VAL A 41 6.45 -5.49 7.52
CA VAL A 41 5.92 -6.86 7.50
C VAL A 41 7.00 -7.86 7.11
N GLN A 42 7.86 -7.53 6.14
CA GLN A 42 8.94 -8.41 5.74
C GLN A 42 9.97 -8.60 6.87
N ALA A 43 10.28 -7.56 7.64
CA ALA A 43 11.14 -7.65 8.81
C ALA A 43 10.52 -8.56 9.89
N TRP A 44 9.21 -8.42 10.14
CA TRP A 44 8.51 -9.31 11.08
C TRP A 44 8.46 -10.77 10.59
N LEU A 45 8.25 -11.00 9.29
CA LEU A 45 8.32 -12.34 8.70
C LEU A 45 9.71 -12.94 8.84
N PHE A 46 10.76 -12.12 8.73
CA PHE A 46 12.14 -12.55 8.96
C PHE A 46 12.36 -12.98 10.40
N GLU A 47 11.92 -12.17 11.36
CA GLU A 47 11.93 -12.49 12.80
C GLU A 47 11.21 -13.82 13.09
N THR A 48 10.10 -14.09 12.39
CA THR A 48 9.27 -15.29 12.55
C THR A 48 9.76 -16.48 11.72
N HIS A 49 10.93 -16.39 11.07
CA HIS A 49 11.47 -17.41 10.15
C HIS A 49 10.52 -17.80 9.00
N ARG A 50 9.67 -16.86 8.56
CA ARG A 50 8.70 -16.99 7.47
C ARG A 50 8.97 -16.02 6.32
N ALA A 51 10.10 -15.31 6.35
CA ALA A 51 10.47 -14.40 5.27
C ALA A 51 10.62 -15.17 3.97
N LEU A 52 9.87 -14.71 2.96
CA LEU A 52 10.00 -15.20 1.61
C LEU A 52 11.16 -14.46 0.93
N GLY A 53 12.05 -15.20 0.26
CA GLY A 53 13.08 -14.63 -0.60
C GLY A 53 12.60 -14.42 -2.04
N GLY A 54 13.47 -13.86 -2.88
CA GLY A 54 13.26 -13.76 -4.34
C GLY A 54 11.92 -13.13 -4.73
N PHE A 55 11.12 -13.85 -5.51
CA PHE A 55 9.80 -13.38 -5.95
C PHE A 55 8.82 -13.17 -4.79
N GLY A 56 8.86 -14.01 -3.75
CA GLY A 56 7.97 -13.87 -2.61
C GLY A 56 8.25 -12.60 -1.80
N TYR A 57 9.52 -12.19 -1.69
CA TYR A 57 9.89 -10.87 -1.14
C TYR A 57 9.22 -9.74 -1.92
N GLN A 58 9.31 -9.77 -3.25
CA GLN A 58 8.75 -8.73 -4.13
C GLN A 58 7.23 -8.63 -3.97
N VAL A 59 6.53 -9.78 -3.96
CA VAL A 59 5.08 -9.83 -3.80
C VAL A 59 4.66 -9.30 -2.42
N THR A 60 5.36 -9.68 -1.34
CA THR A 60 5.05 -9.16 0.00
C THR A 60 5.27 -7.65 0.08
N MET A 61 6.42 -7.17 -0.38
CA MET A 61 6.77 -5.75 -0.37
C MET A 61 5.73 -4.91 -1.11
N VAL A 62 5.39 -5.30 -2.34
CA VAL A 62 4.44 -4.57 -3.19
C VAL A 62 3.01 -4.72 -2.67
N GLY A 63 2.58 -5.93 -2.37
CA GLY A 63 1.20 -6.23 -1.98
C GLY A 63 0.80 -5.56 -0.66
N VAL A 64 1.65 -5.67 0.36
CA VAL A 64 1.41 -5.03 1.67
C VAL A 64 1.40 -3.52 1.55
N SER A 65 2.39 -2.95 0.85
CA SER A 65 2.49 -1.50 0.67
C SER A 65 1.30 -0.96 -0.11
N ALA A 66 0.90 -1.63 -1.19
CA ALA A 66 -0.26 -1.26 -1.99
C ALA A 66 -1.54 -1.28 -1.15
N LEU A 67 -1.74 -2.33 -0.36
CA LEU A 67 -2.91 -2.47 0.51
C LEU A 67 -2.98 -1.34 1.54
N VAL A 68 -1.88 -1.09 2.27
CA VAL A 68 -1.85 -0.08 3.33
C VAL A 68 -2.09 1.32 2.76
N TRP A 69 -1.41 1.70 1.67
CA TRP A 69 -1.64 3.00 1.04
C TRP A 69 -3.05 3.16 0.49
N THR A 70 -3.63 2.09 -0.07
CA THR A 70 -5.03 2.10 -0.51
C THR A 70 -5.98 2.42 0.65
N LEU A 71 -5.79 1.77 1.80
CA LEU A 71 -6.61 2.01 2.99
C LEU A 71 -6.42 3.42 3.54
N ILE A 72 -5.20 3.94 3.56
CA ILE A 72 -4.92 5.32 4.00
C ILE A 72 -5.63 6.32 3.09
N ILE A 73 -5.47 6.21 1.78
CA ILE A 73 -6.09 7.13 0.82
C ILE A 73 -7.62 7.04 0.91
N PHE A 74 -8.17 5.82 0.98
CA PHE A 74 -9.61 5.60 1.04
C PHE A 74 -10.23 6.12 2.34
N SER A 75 -9.56 5.91 3.48
CA SER A 75 -10.00 6.42 4.78
C SER A 75 -9.97 7.96 4.81
N LEU A 76 -8.91 8.58 4.28
CA LEU A 76 -8.82 10.04 4.18
C LEU A 76 -9.92 10.61 3.27
N ALA A 77 -10.13 10.03 2.09
CA ALA A 77 -11.19 10.44 1.18
C ALA A 77 -12.59 10.31 1.82
N SER A 78 -12.81 9.22 2.58
CA SER A 78 -14.06 8.98 3.30
C SER A 78 -14.27 9.98 4.44
N ALA A 79 -13.22 10.30 5.20
CA ALA A 79 -13.25 11.29 6.27
C ALA A 79 -13.56 12.70 5.73
N VAL A 80 -12.90 13.11 4.64
CA VAL A 80 -13.18 14.39 3.97
C VAL A 80 -14.62 14.44 3.46
N ARG A 81 -15.12 13.35 2.87
CA ARG A 81 -16.51 13.27 2.42
C ARG A 81 -17.49 13.40 3.58
N LEU A 82 -17.21 12.78 4.72
CA LEU A 82 -18.03 12.88 5.92
C LEU A 82 -18.01 14.32 6.46
N LEU A 83 -16.83 14.94 6.58
CA LEU A 83 -16.70 16.32 7.05
C LEU A 83 -17.48 17.31 6.18
N ARG A 84 -17.39 17.17 4.84
CA ARG A 84 -18.17 18.00 3.90
C ARG A 84 -19.68 17.86 4.06
N ARG A 85 -20.17 16.71 4.55
CA ARG A 85 -21.59 16.47 4.83
C ARG A 85 -22.04 17.02 6.17
N LEU A 86 -21.12 17.22 7.12
CA LEU A 86 -21.43 17.79 8.43
C LEU A 86 -21.37 19.32 8.44
N VAL A 87 -20.56 19.91 7.55
CA VAL A 87 -20.41 21.37 7.42
C VAL A 87 -21.44 22.01 6.47
N ARG A 88 -22.06 21.21 5.59
CA ARG A 88 -23.18 21.63 4.74
C ARG A 88 -24.50 21.28 5.40
#